data_AF-A0A344UD02-F1
#
_entry.id   AF-A0A344UD02-F1
#
_cell.length_a   1.000
_cell.length_b   1.000
_cell.length_c   1.000
_cell.angle_alpha   90.00
_cell.angle_beta   90.00
_cell.angle_gamma   90.00
#
_symmetry.space_group_name_H-M   'P 1'
#
loop_
_entity.id
_entity.type
_entity.pdbx_description
1 polymer ?
#
loop_
_entity_poly.entity_id
_entity_poly.type
_entity_poly.pdbx_seq_one_letter_code
_entity_poly.pdbx_strand_id
1 'polypeptide(L)'
;MRDDRGHRIHIEQPGRPRLYQLDDLPGYEVVGVITVAGRSGALVRKRSTGVYSMVNSGMLRQLDQRRVKMELGLASNAGAPQKMQGGARHNVYLDAASIAAALALGDGNISRGIRLALKANAELERSLAEASK
;
A
#
# COMPACT_ATOMS: atom_id res chain seq x y z
N MET A 1 -3.06 -0.97 27.00
CA MET A 1 -2.94 -0.95 25.53
C MET A 1 -2.36 0.41 25.15
N ARG A 2 -1.03 0.54 25.03
CA ARG A 2 -0.39 1.85 24.73
C ARG A 2 -0.57 2.13 23.25
N ASP A 3 -1.14 3.27 22.92
CA ASP A 3 -1.43 3.63 21.54
C ASP A 3 -0.24 4.32 20.89
N ASP A 4 0.25 3.76 19.79
CA ASP A 4 1.19 4.46 18.92
C ASP A 4 0.42 5.45 17.98
N ARG A 5 -0.76 5.93 18.41
CA ARG A 5 -1.68 6.79 17.66
C ARG A 5 -1.14 8.23 17.64
N GLY A 6 -0.20 8.50 16.74
CA GLY A 6 0.25 9.87 16.41
C GLY A 6 1.75 10.03 16.13
N HIS A 7 2.59 9.08 16.53
CA HIS A 7 4.04 9.21 16.36
C HIS A 7 4.51 8.72 14.99
N ARG A 8 5.33 9.49 14.26
CA ARG A 8 5.92 9.06 12.97
C ARG A 8 6.66 7.73 13.14
N ILE A 9 6.44 6.81 12.20
CA ILE A 9 7.15 5.53 12.12
C ILE A 9 8.14 5.64 10.96
N HIS A 10 9.32 5.06 11.12
CA HIS A 10 10.31 4.91 10.06
C HIS A 10 10.80 3.46 10.04
N ILE A 11 10.92 2.87 8.85
CA ILE A 11 11.41 1.50 8.68
C ILE A 11 12.60 1.50 7.73
N GLU A 12 13.66 0.83 8.14
CA GLU A 12 14.88 0.61 7.35
C GLU A 12 14.97 -0.89 6.98
N GLN A 13 15.11 -1.18 5.69
CA GLN A 13 15.27 -2.54 5.16
C GLN A 13 16.61 -2.67 4.42
N PRO A 14 17.49 -3.62 4.79
CA PRO A 14 17.36 -4.54 5.93
C PRO A 14 17.74 -3.90 7.27
N GLY A 15 18.32 -2.70 7.28
CA GLY A 15 18.87 -2.07 8.49
C GLY A 15 19.90 -2.94 9.22
N ARG A 16 20.10 -2.67 10.52
CA ARG A 16 20.95 -3.48 11.43
C ARG A 16 20.14 -4.07 12.61
N PRO A 17 19.21 -5.01 12.35
CA PRO A 17 18.33 -5.57 13.39
C PRO A 17 19.09 -6.26 14.51
N ARG A 18 20.28 -6.81 14.20
CA ARG A 18 21.16 -7.47 15.18
C ARG A 18 21.67 -6.57 16.31
N LEU A 19 21.60 -5.25 16.15
CA LEU A 19 21.90 -4.31 17.25
C LEU A 19 20.84 -4.35 18.35
N TYR A 20 19.61 -4.72 18.00
CA TYR A 20 18.46 -4.73 18.91
C TYR A 20 18.04 -6.14 19.30
N GLN A 21 18.32 -7.12 18.43
CA GLN A 21 18.00 -8.51 18.65
C GLN A 21 19.14 -9.38 18.12
N LEU A 22 19.99 -9.86 19.03
CA LEU A 22 21.21 -10.59 18.70
C LEU A 22 20.90 -11.93 17.99
N ASP A 23 19.93 -12.67 18.54
CA ASP A 23 19.55 -14.01 18.09
C ASP A 23 18.23 -14.03 17.34
N ASP A 24 18.07 -14.97 16.43
CA ASP A 24 16.79 -15.17 15.75
C ASP A 24 15.70 -15.63 16.72
N LEU A 25 14.51 -15.03 16.61
CA LEU A 25 13.37 -15.38 17.45
C LEU A 25 12.57 -16.53 16.81
N PRO A 26 12.37 -17.68 17.49
CA PRO A 26 11.65 -18.82 16.90
C PRO A 26 10.25 -18.46 16.42
N GLY A 27 9.93 -18.82 15.17
CA GLY A 27 8.63 -18.52 14.55
C GLY A 27 8.45 -17.10 14.02
N TYR A 28 9.50 -16.27 14.08
CA TYR A 28 9.53 -14.95 13.49
C TYR A 28 10.49 -14.88 12.30
N GLU A 29 10.25 -13.89 11.45
CA GLU A 29 11.09 -13.48 10.34
C GLU A 29 11.57 -12.07 10.63
N VAL A 30 12.88 -11.83 10.53
CA VAL A 30 13.45 -10.48 10.69
C VAL A 30 13.26 -9.71 9.38
N VAL A 31 12.61 -8.56 9.47
CA VAL A 31 12.24 -7.73 8.30
C VAL A 31 13.15 -6.51 8.18
N GLY A 32 13.55 -5.93 9.31
CA GLY A 32 14.49 -4.81 9.31
C GLY A 32 14.58 -4.10 10.65
N VAL A 33 14.76 -2.78 10.65
CA VAL A 33 14.73 -1.94 11.84
C VAL A 33 13.54 -0.99 11.76
N ILE A 34 12.81 -0.85 12.86
CA ILE A 34 11.71 0.11 12.98
C ILE A 34 12.02 1.12 14.08
N THR A 35 11.71 2.39 13.81
CA THR A 35 11.75 3.47 14.81
C THR A 35 10.35 4.03 15.03
N VAL A 36 9.88 4.02 16.28
CA VAL A 36 8.57 4.55 16.69
C VAL A 36 8.77 5.46 17.89
N ALA A 37 8.31 6.71 17.81
CA ALA A 37 8.39 7.69 18.91
C ALA A 37 9.80 7.83 19.51
N GLY A 38 10.83 7.82 18.65
CA GLY A 38 12.24 7.93 19.07
C GLY A 38 12.86 6.64 19.61
N ARG A 39 12.16 5.51 19.57
CA ARG A 39 12.69 4.20 19.97
C ARG A 39 12.89 3.30 18.77
N SER A 40 14.07 2.73 18.65
CA SER A 40 14.43 1.81 17.58
C SER A 40 14.50 0.38 18.09
N GLY A 41 14.11 -0.56 17.24
CA GLY A 41 14.15 -1.99 17.53
C GLY A 41 14.13 -2.82 16.25
N ALA A 42 14.38 -4.12 16.39
CA ALA A 42 14.26 -5.05 15.28
C ALA A 42 12.79 -5.18 14.90
N LEU A 43 12.47 -4.96 13.62
CA LEU A 43 11.15 -5.25 13.06
C LEU A 43 11.10 -6.72 12.70
N VAL A 44 10.18 -7.45 13.32
CA VAL A 44 9.95 -8.86 13.04
C VAL A 44 8.51 -9.10 12.60
N ARG A 45 8.31 -10.13 11.78
CA ARG A 45 7.01 -10.62 11.34
C ARG A 45 6.81 -12.04 11.85
N LYS A 46 5.72 -12.29 12.55
CA LYS A 46 5.38 -13.65 13.00
C LYS A 46 4.95 -14.49 11.79
N ARG A 47 5.62 -15.61 11.52
CA ARG A 47 5.38 -16.43 10.33
C ARG A 47 3.94 -16.96 10.25
N SER A 48 3.37 -17.37 11.38
CA SER A 48 2.04 -18.00 11.43
C SER A 48 0.87 -17.03 11.23
N THR A 49 1.03 -15.74 11.55
CA THR A 49 -0.08 -14.77 11.55
C THR A 49 0.20 -13.54 10.67
N GLY A 50 1.45 -13.35 10.25
CA GLY A 50 1.89 -12.17 9.52
C GLY A 50 1.90 -10.88 10.34
N VAL A 51 1.72 -10.95 11.66
CA VAL A 51 1.71 -9.79 12.56
C VAL A 51 3.13 -9.25 12.72
N TYR A 52 3.27 -7.94 12.56
CA TYR A 52 4.53 -7.21 12.76
C TYR A 52 4.68 -6.78 14.22
N SER A 53 5.88 -6.89 14.76
CA SER A 53 6.24 -6.48 16.12
C SER A 53 7.63 -5.87 16.14
N MET A 54 7.87 -4.97 17.10
CA MET A 54 9.21 -4.48 17.42
C MET A 54 9.81 -5.38 18.51
N VAL A 55 11.09 -5.73 18.38
CA VAL A 55 11.83 -6.53 19.35
C VAL A 55 13.08 -5.79 19.81
N ASN A 56 13.29 -5.81 21.13
CA ASN A 56 14.53 -5.40 21.77
C ASN A 56 14.89 -6.44 22.84
N SER A 57 16.04 -7.11 22.71
CA SER A 57 16.55 -8.10 23.67
C SER A 57 15.48 -9.14 24.10
N GLY A 58 14.74 -9.70 23.14
CA GLY A 58 13.69 -10.69 23.38
C GLY A 58 12.33 -10.13 23.82
N MET A 59 12.23 -8.84 24.14
CA MET A 59 10.94 -8.20 24.47
C MET A 59 10.18 -7.81 23.21
N LEU A 60 9.01 -8.45 23.00
CA LEU A 60 8.09 -8.15 21.90
C LEU A 60 7.16 -7.00 22.26
N ARG A 61 7.12 -5.98 21.40
CA ARG A 61 6.18 -4.87 21.45
C ARG A 61 5.25 -4.90 20.25
N GLN A 62 3.94 -4.86 20.51
CA GLN A 62 2.94 -4.71 19.46
C GLN A 62 3.05 -3.35 18.77
N LEU A 63 2.74 -3.34 17.48
CA LEU A 63 2.75 -2.17 16.62
C LEU A 63 1.38 -2.00 15.96
N ASP A 64 1.07 -0.77 15.55
CA ASP A 64 -0.05 -0.53 14.64
C ASP A 64 0.24 -1.16 13.26
N GLN A 65 -0.45 -2.27 12.98
CA GLN A 65 -0.25 -3.06 11.78
C GLN A 65 -0.54 -2.27 10.50
N ARG A 66 -1.50 -1.34 10.52
CA ARG A 66 -1.85 -0.55 9.33
C ARG A 66 -0.68 0.36 8.97
N ARG A 67 -0.10 1.00 9.97
CA ARG A 67 0.99 1.95 9.76
C ARG A 67 2.29 1.27 9.33
N VAL A 68 2.62 0.15 9.95
CA VAL A 68 3.77 -0.67 9.55
C VAL A 68 3.62 -1.14 8.11
N LYS A 69 2.45 -1.65 7.74
CA LYS A 69 2.17 -2.09 6.36
C LYS A 69 2.28 -0.94 5.36
N MET A 70 1.70 0.24 5.66
CA MET A 70 1.86 1.43 4.81
C MET A 70 3.33 1.83 4.61
N GLU A 71 4.12 1.86 5.67
CA GLU A 71 5.55 2.24 5.61
C GLU A 71 6.40 1.19 4.87
N LEU A 72 6.03 -0.09 4.98
CA LEU A 72 6.62 -1.18 4.18
C LEU A 72 6.16 -1.18 2.70
N GLY A 73 5.26 -0.27 2.30
CA GLY A 73 4.66 -0.28 0.97
C GLY A 73 3.69 -1.45 0.73
N LEU A 74 3.37 -2.21 1.78
CA LEU A 74 2.41 -3.30 1.75
C LEU A 74 1.02 -2.68 1.90
N ALA A 75 0.31 -2.49 0.79
CA ALA A 75 -1.01 -1.86 0.78
C ALA A 75 -1.90 -2.47 1.88
N SER A 76 -2.35 -1.63 2.84
CA SER A 76 -3.31 -2.01 3.88
C SER A 76 -4.72 -2.21 3.34
N ASN A 77 -4.85 -2.25 2.02
CA ASN A 77 -6.08 -2.04 1.31
C ASN A 77 -6.33 -3.24 0.41
N ALA A 78 -6.87 -4.31 0.99
CA ALA A 78 -7.73 -5.17 0.23
C ALA A 78 -8.91 -4.31 -0.28
N GLY A 79 -8.77 -3.71 -1.46
CA GLY A 79 -9.84 -2.99 -2.16
C GLY A 79 -9.65 -1.49 -2.46
N ALA A 80 -8.62 -0.80 -1.96
CA ALA A 80 -8.41 0.61 -2.34
C ALA A 80 -7.49 0.70 -3.57
N PRO A 81 -7.92 1.35 -4.67
CA PRO A 81 -7.12 1.49 -5.87
C PRO A 81 -5.82 2.25 -5.58
N GLN A 82 -4.75 1.81 -6.23
CA GLN A 82 -3.42 2.42 -6.13
C GLN A 82 -3.52 3.92 -6.48
N LYS A 83 -3.03 4.79 -5.57
CA LYS A 83 -3.04 6.24 -5.82
C LYS A 83 -2.09 6.55 -6.98
N MET A 84 -2.62 7.17 -8.03
CA MET A 84 -1.83 7.64 -9.16
C MET A 84 -1.20 9.00 -8.85
N GLN A 85 -0.01 9.26 -9.38
CA GLN A 85 0.61 10.59 -9.32
C GLN A 85 -0.30 11.61 -10.05
N GLY A 86 -0.69 12.67 -9.35
CA GLY A 86 -1.63 13.68 -9.88
C GLY A 86 -3.09 13.25 -9.95
N GLY A 87 -3.46 12.06 -9.45
CA GLY A 87 -4.85 11.61 -9.44
C GLY A 87 -5.70 12.28 -8.35
N ALA A 88 -6.76 12.99 -8.75
CA ALA A 88 -7.78 13.53 -7.86
C ALA A 88 -9.08 12.71 -7.95
N ARG A 89 -9.84 12.66 -6.85
CA ARG A 89 -11.17 12.04 -6.85
C ARG A 89 -12.19 13.05 -7.36
N HIS A 90 -12.97 12.66 -8.36
CA HIS A 90 -14.08 13.43 -8.90
C HIS A 90 -15.37 12.60 -8.80
N ASN A 91 -16.47 13.25 -8.42
CA ASN A 91 -17.79 12.65 -8.45
C ASN A 91 -18.37 12.79 -9.86
N VAL A 92 -18.84 11.70 -10.44
CA VAL A 92 -19.39 11.65 -11.80
C VAL A 92 -20.72 10.92 -11.75
N TYR A 93 -21.72 11.47 -12.43
CA TYR A 93 -23.01 10.81 -12.61
C TYR A 93 -22.94 9.88 -13.82
N LEU A 94 -23.28 8.60 -13.61
CA LEU A 94 -23.30 7.57 -14.65
C LEU A 94 -24.60 6.78 -14.52
N ASP A 95 -25.20 6.45 -15.65
CA ASP A 95 -26.33 5.54 -15.71
C ASP A 95 -25.86 4.08 -15.60
N ALA A 96 -26.81 3.15 -15.44
CA ALA A 96 -26.50 1.73 -15.24
C ALA A 96 -25.70 1.13 -16.42
N ALA A 97 -26.00 1.55 -17.66
CA ALA A 97 -25.28 1.08 -18.83
C ALA A 97 -23.83 1.58 -18.84
N SER A 98 -23.60 2.86 -18.53
CA SER A 98 -22.23 3.40 -18.43
C SER A 98 -21.42 2.76 -17.32
N ILE A 99 -22.05 2.44 -16.17
CA ILE A 99 -21.38 1.71 -15.08
C ILE A 99 -20.96 0.31 -15.54
N ALA A 100 -21.86 -0.42 -16.20
CA ALA A 100 -21.57 -1.75 -16.72
C ALA A 100 -20.42 -1.74 -17.74
N ALA A 101 -20.43 -0.79 -18.68
CA ALA A 101 -19.37 -0.61 -19.66
C ALA A 101 -18.02 -0.27 -18.99
N ALA A 102 -18.01 0.65 -18.03
CA ALA A 102 -16.80 1.01 -17.29
C ALA A 102 -16.26 -0.17 -16.46
N LEU A 103 -17.13 -1.00 -15.87
CA LEU A 103 -16.70 -2.21 -15.17
C LEU A 103 -16.08 -3.24 -16.12
N ALA A 104 -16.71 -3.48 -17.27
CA ALA A 104 -16.22 -4.42 -18.27
C ALA A 104 -14.86 -3.99 -18.83
N LEU A 105 -14.69 -2.71 -19.17
CA LEU A 105 -13.42 -2.16 -19.65
C LEU A 105 -12.33 -2.12 -18.56
N GLY A 106 -12.75 -1.99 -17.30
CA GLY A 106 -11.85 -1.76 -16.17
C GLY A 106 -11.41 -3.00 -15.40
N ASP A 107 -11.76 -4.21 -15.86
CA ASP A 107 -11.67 -5.47 -15.11
C ASP A 107 -12.28 -5.35 -13.70
N GLY A 108 -13.52 -4.86 -13.63
CA GLY A 108 -14.24 -4.63 -12.37
C GLY A 108 -13.93 -3.31 -11.66
N ASN A 109 -13.15 -2.41 -12.28
CA ASN A 109 -12.84 -1.08 -11.74
C ASN A 109 -13.37 0.06 -12.63
N ILE A 110 -14.40 0.77 -12.17
CA ILE A 110 -15.04 1.87 -12.90
C ILE A 110 -14.02 2.97 -13.30
N SER A 111 -13.18 3.43 -12.36
CA SER A 111 -12.20 4.49 -12.64
C SER A 111 -11.13 4.08 -13.65
N ARG A 112 -10.80 2.79 -13.75
CA ARG A 112 -9.92 2.27 -14.80
C ARG A 112 -10.63 2.23 -16.15
N GLY A 113 -11.87 1.72 -16.19
CA GLY A 113 -12.66 1.67 -17.42
C GLY A 113 -12.86 3.05 -18.03
N ILE A 114 -13.21 4.06 -17.21
CA ILE A 114 -13.36 5.45 -17.67
C ILE A 114 -12.06 5.96 -18.32
N ARG A 115 -10.91 5.73 -17.69
CA ARG A 115 -9.61 6.17 -18.24
C ARG A 115 -9.29 5.50 -19.57
N LEU A 116 -9.54 4.19 -19.68
CA LEU A 116 -9.32 3.45 -20.92
C LEU A 116 -10.24 3.95 -22.04
N ALA A 117 -11.51 4.21 -21.74
CA ALA A 117 -12.45 4.76 -22.70
C ALA A 117 -12.00 6.15 -23.21
N LEU A 118 -11.60 7.05 -22.30
CA LEU A 118 -11.10 8.39 -22.68
C LEU A 118 -9.82 8.32 -23.52
N LYS A 119 -8.90 7.41 -23.17
CA LYS A 119 -7.67 7.19 -23.95
C LYS A 119 -7.98 6.68 -25.35
N ALA A 120 -8.85 5.67 -25.47
CA ALA A 120 -9.25 5.11 -26.74
C ALA A 120 -9.94 6.15 -27.64
N ASN A 121 -10.81 7.00 -27.08
CA ASN A 121 -11.43 8.08 -27.84
C ASN A 121 -10.41 9.10 -28.35
N ALA A 122 -9.44 9.49 -27.52
CA ALA A 122 -8.38 10.41 -27.93
C ALA A 122 -7.47 9.84 -29.02
N GLU A 123 -7.19 8.53 -28.99
CA GLU A 123 -6.45 7.82 -30.04
C GLU A 123 -7.26 7.75 -31.35
N LEU A 124 -8.56 7.46 -31.24
CA LEU A 124 -9.48 7.43 -32.39
C LEU A 124 -9.53 8.79 -33.09
N GLU A 125 -9.73 9.88 -32.34
CA GLU A 125 -9.77 11.24 -32.88
C GLU A 125 -8.47 11.63 -33.58
N ARG A 126 -7.31 11.26 -33.03
CA ARG A 126 -6.02 11.48 -33.70
C ARG A 126 -5.93 10.73 -35.01
N SER A 127 -6.31 9.44 -35.02
CA SER A 127 -6.24 8.61 -36.22
C SER A 127 -7.14 9.13 -37.36
N LEU A 128 -8.34 9.62 -37.02
CA LEU A 128 -9.26 10.23 -37.98
C LEU A 128 -8.74 11.57 -38.52
N ALA A 129 -8.11 12.38 -37.67
CA ALA A 129 -7.50 13.65 -38.07
C ALA A 129 -6.28 13.46 -38.98
N GLU A 130 -5.53 12.36 -38.81
CA GLU A 130 -4.40 11.98 -39.67
C GLU A 130 -4.85 11.42 -41.02
N ALA A 131 -5.94 10.63 -41.05
CA ALA A 131 -6.49 10.07 -42.29
C ALA A 131 -7.22 11.09 -43.19
N SER A 132 -7.55 12.27 -42.65
CA SER A 132 -8.23 13.35 -43.38
C SER A 132 -7.27 14.41 -43.94
N LYS A 133 -5.95 14.20 -43.81
CA LYS A 133 -4.89 15.03 -44.41
C LYS A 133 -4.27 14.32 -45.61
#